data_AF-A0A2V9Y1H1-F1
#
_entry.id   AF-A0A2V9Y1H1-F1
#
_cell.length_a   1.000
_cell.length_b   1.000
_cell.length_c   1.000
_cell.angle_alpha   90.00
_cell.angle_beta   90.00
_cell.angle_gamma   90.00
#
_symmetry.space_group_name_H-M   'P 1'
#
loop_
_entity.id
_entity.type
_entity.pdbx_description
1 polymer ?
#
loop_
_entity_poly.entity_id
_entity_poly.type
_entity_poly.pdbx_seq_one_letter_code
_entity_poly.pdbx_strand_id
1 'polypeptide(L)' 'MEKNHVEELRAELNQLLKKQTEVLESRTFGGATDAELLEYEIRQEIIHQICNQLADSSAG' A
#
# COMPACT_ATOMS: atom_id res chain seq x y z
N MET A 1 -10.02 -1.04 -21.27
CA MET A 1 -8.63 -1.15 -20.78
C MET A 1 -8.48 -0.42 -19.45
N GLU A 2 -8.82 0.86 -19.36
CA GLU A 2 -8.76 1.65 -18.10
C GLU A 2 -9.49 1.03 -16.91
N LYS A 3 -10.72 0.55 -17.07
CA LYS A 3 -11.47 -0.07 -15.97
C LYS A 3 -10.76 -1.28 -15.36
N ASN A 4 -10.10 -2.10 -16.18
CA ASN A 4 -9.37 -3.27 -15.67
C ASN A 4 -8.11 -2.83 -14.92
N HIS A 5 -7.40 -1.82 -15.44
CA HIS A 5 -6.22 -1.26 -14.79
C HIS A 5 -6.54 -0.62 -13.42
N VAL A 6 -7.65 0.12 -13.33
CA VAL A 6 -8.11 0.71 -12.05
C VAL A 6 -8.45 -0.37 -11.02
N GLU A 7 -9.09 -1.47 -11.44
CA GLU A 7 -9.38 -2.59 -10.52
C GLU A 7 -8.12 -3.34 -10.08
N GLU A 8 -7.13 -3.48 -10.97
CA GLU A 8 -5.81 -4.05 -10.63
C GLU A 8 -5.09 -3.18 -9.59
N LEU A 9 -5.03 -1.86 -9.80
CA LEU A 9 -4.45 -0.92 -8.86
C LEU A 9 -5.16 -0.93 -7.49
N ARG A 10 -6.50 -1.04 -7.48
CA ARG A 10 -7.27 -1.18 -6.24
C ARG A 10 -6.97 -2.50 -5.51
N ALA A 11 -6.83 -3.60 -6.24
CA ALA A 11 -6.49 -4.89 -5.66
C ALA A 11 -5.09 -4.86 -5.04
N GLU A 12 -4.11 -4.29 -5.74
CA GLU A 12 -2.75 -4.11 -5.25
C GLU A 12 -2.71 -3.20 -4.02
N LEU A 13 -3.39 -2.05 -4.05
CA LEU A 13 -3.50 -1.14 -2.91
C LEU A 13 -4.05 -1.83 -1.68
N ASN A 14 -5.12 -2.63 -1.83
CA ASN A 14 -5.70 -3.39 -0.71
C ASN A 14 -4.70 -4.39 -0.10
N GLN A 15 -3.91 -5.08 -0.94
CA GLN A 15 -2.88 -6.01 -0.44
C GLN A 15 -1.76 -5.27 0.31
N LEU A 16 -1.32 -4.13 -0.22
CA LEU A 16 -0.28 -3.32 0.42
C LEU A 16 -0.77 -2.74 1.76
N LEU A 17 -1.99 -2.21 1.81
CA LEU A 17 -2.59 -1.71 3.04
C LEU A 17 -2.74 -2.81 4.10
N LYS A 18 -3.14 -4.02 3.70
CA LYS A 18 -3.18 -5.16 4.62
C LYS A 18 -1.82 -5.44 5.25
N LYS A 19 -0.75 -5.48 4.45
CA LYS A 19 0.63 -5.68 4.94
C LYS A 19 1.10 -4.53 5.83
N GLN A 20 0.69 -3.29 5.56
CA GLN A 20 0.97 -2.16 6.45
C GLN A 20 0.30 -2.34 7.82
N THR A 21 -0.95 -2.77 7.84
CA THR A 21 -1.67 -3.05 9.08
C THR A 21 -0.97 -4.14 9.88
N GLU A 22 -0.58 -5.25 9.25
CA GLU A 22 0.12 -6.37 9.91
C GLU A 22 1.43 -5.91 10.58
N VAL A 23 2.24 -5.07 9.91
CA VAL A 23 3.47 -4.53 10.52
C VAL A 23 3.18 -3.54 11.64
N LEU A 24 2.15 -2.70 11.52
CA LEU A 24 1.76 -1.79 12.60
C LEU A 24 1.25 -2.54 13.84
N GLU A 25 0.50 -3.62 13.65
CA GLU A 25 0.08 -4.52 14.73
C GLU A 25 1.32 -5.15 15.38
N SER A 26 2.22 -5.74 14.59
CA SER A 26 3.47 -6.32 15.10
C SER A 26 4.30 -5.31 15.89
N ARG A 27 4.46 -4.08 15.36
CA ARG A 27 5.16 -2.97 16.04
C ARG A 27 4.49 -2.60 17.35
N THR A 28 3.16 -2.56 17.40
CA THR A 28 2.39 -2.21 18.60
C THR A 28 2.66 -3.19 19.74
N PHE A 29 2.87 -4.48 19.42
CA PHE A 29 3.22 -5.51 20.38
C PHE A 29 4.74 -5.73 20.55
N GLY A 30 5.57 -4.86 19.97
CA GLY A 30 7.03 -4.92 20.06
C GLY A 30 7.68 -6.07 19.27
N GLY A 31 6.95 -6.67 18.33
CA GLY A 31 7.40 -7.81 17.52
C GLY A 31 7.99 -7.45 16.15
N ALA A 32 7.84 -6.20 15.70
CA ALA A 32 8.36 -5.79 14.39
C ALA A 32 9.88 -5.62 14.43
N THR A 33 10.55 -6.23 13.45
CA THR A 33 11.98 -6.08 13.22
C THR A 33 12.30 -4.79 12.46
N ASP A 34 13.55 -4.32 12.54
CA ASP A 34 14.02 -3.15 11.80
C ASP A 34 13.85 -3.33 10.27
N ALA A 35 14.02 -4.56 9.77
CA ALA A 35 13.79 -4.88 8.37
C ALA A 35 12.31 -4.71 7.98
N GLU A 36 11.37 -5.19 8.80
CA GLU A 36 9.94 -5.01 8.56
C GLU A 36 9.52 -3.52 8.63
N LEU A 37 10.17 -2.73 9.48
CA LEU A 37 9.94 -1.28 9.55
C LEU A 37 10.49 -0.56 8.31
N LEU A 38 11.67 -0.94 7.81
CA LEU A 38 12.21 -0.40 6.56
C LEU A 38 11.31 -0.77 5.36
N GLU A 39 10.87 -2.02 5.28
CA GLU A 39 9.92 -2.46 4.24
C GLU A 39 8.58 -1.73 4.36
N TYR A 40 8.13 -1.44 5.58
CA TYR A 40 6.94 -0.62 5.82
C TYR A 40 7.08 0.78 5.23
N GLU A 41 8.23 1.45 5.42
CA GLU A 41 8.50 2.78 4.84
C GLU A 41 8.51 2.74 3.31
N ILE A 42 9.19 1.75 2.71
CA ILE A 42 9.22 1.56 1.26
C ILE A 42 7.80 1.34 0.71
N ARG A 43 6.99 0.51 1.39
CA ARG A 43 5.58 0.30 0.99
C ARG A 43 4.74 1.57 1.06
N GLN A 44 5.04 2.51 1.96
CA GLN A 44 4.31 3.80 1.99
C GLN A 44 4.52 4.60 0.71
N GLU A 45 5.73 4.60 0.15
CA GLU A 45 6.01 5.27 -1.13
C GLU A 45 5.19 4.67 -2.27
N ILE A 46 5.16 3.33 -2.37
CA ILE A 46 4.39 2.62 -3.40
C ILE A 46 2.88 2.88 -3.24
N ILE A 47 2.37 2.86 -2.01
CA ILE A 47 0.96 3.18 -1.72
C ILE A 47 0.63 4.60 -2.20
N HIS A 48 1.49 5.59 -1.91
CA HIS A 48 1.27 6.96 -2.39
C HIS A 48 1.26 7.05 -3.91
N GLN A 49 2.16 6.34 -4.60
CA GLN A 49 2.17 6.30 -6.06
C GLN A 49 0.88 5.70 -6.64
N ILE A 50 0.37 4.61 -6.08
CA ILE A 50 -0.88 3.99 -6.53
C ILE A 50 -2.08 4.92 -6.26
N CYS A 51 -2.11 5.57 -5.08
CA CYS A 51 -3.16 6.55 -4.76
C CYS A 51 -3.19 7.72 -5.77
N ASN A 52 -2.02 8.22 -6.18
CA ASN A 52 -1.95 9.27 -7.19
C ASN A 52 -2.47 8.79 -8.55
N GLN A 53 -2.06 7.59 -9.01
CA GLN A 53 -2.55 7.01 -10.27
C GLN A 53 -4.07 6.80 -10.26
N LEU A 54 -4.63 6.36 -9.13
CA LEU A 54 -6.08 6.21 -8.96
C LEU A 54 -6.80 7.56 -8.96
N ALA A 55 -6.22 8.59 -8.35
CA ALA A 55 -6.79 9.94 -8.35
C ALA A 55 -6.83 10.51 -9.78
N ASP A 56 -5.72 10.39 -10.52
CA ASP A 56 -5.63 10.84 -11.92
C ASP A 56 -6.63 10.10 -12.82
N SER A 57 -6.83 8.79 -12.59
CA SER A 57 -7.83 7.97 -13.32
C SER A 57 -9.28 8.36 -13.01
N SER A 58 -9.53 9.12 -11.94
CA SER A 58 -10.87 9.59 -11.56
C SER A 58 -11.15 11.03 -12.00
N ALA A 59 -10.12 11.76 -12.44
CA ALA A 59 -10.20 13.15 -12.90
C ALA A 59 -10.42 13.28 -14.41
N GLY A 60 -10.40 12.17 -15.16
CA GLY A 60 -10.74 12.07 -16.59
C GLY A 60 -12.13 11.51 -16.83
#